data_AF-A0A5S3YKG2-F1
#
_entry.id   AF-A0A5S3YKG2-F1
#
_cell.length_a   1.000
_cell.length_b   1.000
_cell.length_c   1.000
_cell.angle_alpha   90.00
_cell.angle_beta   90.00
_cell.angle_gamma   90.00
#
_symmetry.space_group_name_H-M   'P 1'
#
loop_
_entity.id
_entity.type
_entity.pdbx_description
1 polymer ?
#
loop_
_entity_poly.entity_id
_entity_poly.type
_entity_poly.pdbx_seq_one_letter_code
_entity_poly.pdbx_strand_id
1 'polypeptide(L)'
;QFVVHLQLIKQHLDAKGVHYQYLDGSTPNKQRQQRVTAFQQGDGDVFLISLKAGGSGLNLTAADYVIHMDPWWNPAVEAQASDRAHRMGQQRPVTIYRLI
;
A
#
# COMPACT_ATOMS: atom_id res chain seq x y z
N GLN A 1 -9.72 2.72 13.54
CA GLN A 1 -9.65 1.24 13.63
C GLN A 1 -8.43 0.69 12.86
N PHE A 2 -8.29 0.92 11.55
CA PHE A 2 -7.22 0.32 10.72
C PHE A 2 -5.81 0.91 10.85
N VAL A 3 -5.67 2.12 11.42
CA VAL A 3 -4.34 2.71 11.64
C VAL A 3 -3.56 1.90 12.68
N VAL A 4 -4.23 1.31 13.68
CA VAL A 4 -3.56 0.55 14.74
C VAL A 4 -2.84 -0.68 14.18
N HIS A 5 -3.46 -1.43 13.27
CA HIS A 5 -2.82 -2.59 12.65
C HIS A 5 -1.62 -2.19 11.80
N LEU A 6 -1.74 -1.11 11.00
CA LEU A 6 -0.60 -0.57 10.26
C LEU A 6 0.54 -0.12 11.18
N GLN A 7 0.25 0.41 12.38
CA GLN A 7 1.30 0.75 13.34
C GLN A 7 2.01 -0.49 13.89
N LEU A 8 1.31 -1.60 14.14
CA LEU A 8 1.95 -2.85 14.56
C LEU A 8 2.87 -3.40 13.46
N ILE A 9 2.41 -3.39 12.21
CA ILE A 9 3.23 -3.81 11.06
C ILE A 9 4.45 -2.90 10.94
N LYS A 10 4.25 -1.59 11.06
CA LYS A 10 5.32 -0.60 11.03
C LYS A 10 6.40 -0.91 12.09
N GLN A 11 6.00 -1.12 13.35
CA GLN A 11 6.92 -1.46 14.43
C GLN A 11 7.70 -2.76 14.14
N HIS A 12 7.04 -3.74 13.53
CA HIS A 12 7.68 -5.00 13.16
C HIS A 12 8.68 -4.83 12.01
N LEU A 13 8.38 -3.99 11.02
CA LEU A 13 9.31 -3.65 9.93
C LEU A 13 10.50 -2.86 10.47
N ASP A 14 10.27 -1.88 11.35
CA ASP A 14 11.32 -1.10 12.02
C ASP A 14 12.26 -2.03 12.79
N ALA A 15 11.72 -2.98 13.57
CA ALA A 15 12.51 -3.95 14.33
C ALA A 15 13.34 -4.90 13.44
N LYS A 16 12.92 -5.12 12.20
CA LYS A 16 13.63 -5.93 11.21
C LYS A 16 14.55 -5.12 10.29
N GLY A 17 14.58 -3.80 10.43
CA GLY A 17 15.35 -2.91 9.56
C GLY A 17 14.86 -2.91 8.10
N VAL A 18 13.59 -3.23 7.86
CA VAL A 18 13.01 -3.21 6.50
C VAL A 18 12.61 -1.79 6.16
N HIS A 19 13.02 -1.30 4.99
CA HIS A 19 12.68 0.04 4.53
C HIS A 19 11.28 0.03 3.91
N TYR A 20 10.47 1.03 4.26
CA TYR A 20 9.10 1.13 3.76
C TYR A 20 8.65 2.58 3.59
N GLN A 21 7.68 2.76 2.69
CA GLN A 21 6.90 3.98 2.58
C GLN A 21 5.57 3.80 3.32
N TYR A 22 5.04 4.88 3.90
CA TYR A 22 3.81 4.85 4.69
C TYR A 22 2.84 5.95 4.26
N LEU A 23 1.57 5.60 4.02
CA LEU A 23 0.55 6.54 3.61
C LEU A 23 -0.80 6.23 4.27
N ASP A 24 -1.34 7.22 4.97
CA ASP A 24 -2.69 7.15 5.53
C ASP A 24 -3.53 8.40 5.24
N GLY A 25 -4.75 8.41 5.78
CA GLY A 25 -5.69 9.52 5.62
C GLY A 25 -5.19 10.86 6.19
N SER A 26 -4.23 10.85 7.11
CA SER A 26 -3.66 12.05 7.72
C SER A 26 -2.50 12.65 6.93
N THR A 27 -1.92 11.87 6.00
CA THR A 27 -0.79 12.31 5.19
C THR A 27 -1.20 13.43 4.23
N PRO A 28 -0.56 14.62 4.23
CA PRO A 28 -0.90 15.71 3.31
C PRO A 28 -0.66 15.35 1.84
N ASN A 29 -1.48 15.88 0.92
CA ASN A 29 -1.41 15.53 -0.51
C ASN A 29 -0.02 15.68 -1.14
N LYS A 30 0.73 16.74 -0.79
CA LYS A 30 2.10 16.94 -1.30
C LYS A 30 3.03 15.79 -0.89
N GLN A 31 2.93 15.33 0.35
CA GLN A 31 3.75 14.22 0.86
C GLN A 31 3.30 12.87 0.30
N ARG A 32 2.00 12.69 0.01
CA ARG A 32 1.49 11.47 -0.63
C ARG A 32 2.20 11.20 -1.95
N GLN A 33 2.27 12.20 -2.81
CA GLN A 33 2.92 12.05 -4.12
C GLN A 33 4.41 11.76 -3.96
N GLN A 34 5.09 12.42 -3.02
CA GLN A 34 6.52 12.17 -2.76
C GLN A 34 6.78 10.72 -2.35
N ARG A 35 5.97 10.16 -1.45
CA ARG A 35 6.12 8.76 -1.01
C ARG A 35 5.82 7.75 -2.10
N VAL A 36 4.79 8.01 -2.92
CA VAL A 36 4.47 7.17 -4.08
C VAL A 36 5.60 7.20 -5.10
N THR A 37 6.16 8.39 -5.39
CA THR A 37 7.30 8.53 -6.29
C THR A 37 8.53 7.81 -5.75
N ALA A 38 8.84 7.94 -4.45
CA ALA A 38 9.95 7.24 -3.82
C ALA A 38 9.82 5.72 -3.98
N PHE A 39 8.65 5.15 -3.66
CA PHE A 39 8.38 3.73 -3.84
C PHE A 39 8.51 3.27 -5.29
N GLN A 40 7.97 4.06 -6.23
CA GLN A 40 8.09 3.77 -7.66
C GLN A 40 9.54 3.81 -8.17
N GLN A 41 10.42 4.54 -7.48
CA GLN A 41 11.85 4.60 -7.77
C GLN A 41 12.66 3.50 -7.05
N GLY A 42 12.00 2.64 -6.27
CA GLY A 42 12.64 1.56 -5.51
C GLY A 42 13.11 1.97 -4.12
N ASP A 43 12.73 3.14 -3.62
CA ASP A 43 13.02 3.56 -2.25
C ASP A 43 11.92 3.06 -1.30
N GLY A 44 12.19 1.91 -0.67
CA GLY A 44 11.32 1.20 0.26
C GLY A 44 10.74 -0.07 -0.36
N ASP A 45 11.14 -1.23 0.16
CA ASP A 45 10.70 -2.54 -0.32
C ASP A 45 9.20 -2.79 -0.08
N VAL A 46 8.62 -2.06 0.89
CA VAL A 46 7.22 -2.20 1.29
C VAL A 46 6.51 -0.85 1.23
N PHE A 47 5.25 -0.85 0.76
CA PHE A 47 4.37 0.31 0.83
C PHE A 47 3.19 0.03 1.76
N LEU A 48 3.20 0.63 2.95
CA LEU A 48 2.11 0.54 3.91
C LEU A 48 1.04 1.58 3.57
N ILE A 49 -0.15 1.12 3.20
CA ILE A 49 -1.27 2.00 2.86
C ILE A 49 -2.55 1.62 3.60
N SER A 50 -3.22 2.61 4.19
CA SER A 50 -4.58 2.41 4.70
C SER A 50 -5.59 2.33 3.55
N LEU A 51 -6.59 1.44 3.65
CA LEU A 51 -7.68 1.32 2.66
C LEU A 51 -8.34 2.66 2.31
N LYS A 52 -8.58 3.52 3.31
CA LYS A 52 -9.14 4.88 3.10
C LYS A 52 -8.25 5.76 2.22
N ALA A 53 -6.94 5.60 2.31
CA ALA A 53 -6.01 6.33 1.47
C ALA A 53 -5.73 5.62 0.13
N GLY A 54 -5.86 4.30 0.06
CA GLY A 54 -5.81 3.52 -1.19
C GLY A 54 -6.86 3.93 -2.22
N GLY A 55 -8.01 4.45 -1.77
CA GLY A 55 -9.05 5.01 -2.65
C GLY A 55 -8.65 6.30 -3.40
N SER A 56 -7.52 6.93 -3.05
CA SER A 56 -7.09 8.21 -3.62
C SER A 56 -6.20 8.06 -4.86
N GLY A 57 -6.70 7.46 -5.95
CA GLY A 57 -6.12 7.57 -7.31
C GLY A 57 -4.64 7.19 -7.52
N LEU A 58 -3.95 6.60 -6.54
CA LEU A 58 -2.50 6.39 -6.55
C LEU A 58 -2.07 5.42 -7.65
N ASN A 59 -0.84 5.58 -8.15
CA ASN A 59 -0.22 4.64 -9.07
C ASN A 59 0.88 3.86 -8.33
N LEU A 60 0.76 2.54 -8.20
CA LEU A 60 1.69 1.67 -7.46
C LEU A 60 2.21 0.51 -8.32
N THR A 61 2.39 0.75 -9.63
CA THR A 61 2.97 -0.21 -10.61
C THR A 61 4.35 -0.77 -10.28
N ALA A 62 5.07 -0.25 -9.29
CA ALA A 62 6.29 -0.91 -8.81
C ALA A 62 6.01 -2.15 -7.96
N ALA A 63 4.79 -2.28 -7.41
CA ALA A 63 4.39 -3.41 -6.58
C ALA A 63 3.95 -4.61 -7.44
N ASP A 64 4.58 -5.76 -7.19
CA ASP A 64 4.19 -7.04 -7.76
C ASP A 64 3.33 -7.87 -6.79
N TYR A 65 3.31 -7.49 -5.50
CA TYR A 65 2.59 -8.18 -4.45
C TYR A 65 1.69 -7.21 -3.69
N VAL A 66 0.44 -7.62 -3.47
CA VAL A 66 -0.54 -6.90 -2.66
C VAL A 66 -1.06 -7.84 -1.58
N ILE A 67 -0.92 -7.46 -0.31
CA ILE A 67 -1.40 -8.25 0.82
C ILE A 67 -2.48 -7.45 1.54
N HIS A 68 -3.72 -7.94 1.51
CA HIS A 68 -4.80 -7.42 2.34
C HIS A 68 -4.71 -8.07 3.72
N MET A 69 -4.27 -7.28 4.70
CA MET A 69 -4.03 -7.72 6.07
C MET A 69 -5.30 -7.83 6.90
N ASP A 70 -6.33 -7.04 6.57
CA ASP A 70 -7.63 -7.04 7.24
C ASP A 70 -8.73 -7.24 6.21
N PRO A 71 -9.66 -8.20 6.40
CA PRO A 71 -10.81 -8.35 5.53
C PRO A 71 -11.72 -7.12 5.66
N TRP A 72 -11.98 -6.44 4.55
CA TRP A 72 -12.86 -5.30 4.48
C TRP A 72 -14.25 -5.75 3.98
N TRP A 73 -15.30 -5.32 4.68
CA TRP A 73 -16.67 -5.75 4.40
C TRP A 73 -17.18 -5.37 3.00
N ASN A 74 -16.53 -4.42 2.32
CA ASN A 74 -16.88 -3.98 0.96
C ASN A 74 -15.83 -4.44 -0.06
N PRO A 75 -16.08 -5.55 -0.80
CA PRO A 75 -15.16 -6.09 -1.78
C PRO A 75 -14.71 -5.09 -2.86
N ALA A 76 -15.56 -4.12 -3.20
CA ALA A 76 -15.24 -3.11 -4.21
C ALA A 76 -14.08 -2.20 -3.77
N VAL A 77 -13.95 -1.93 -2.47
CA VAL A 77 -12.86 -1.10 -1.93
C VAL A 77 -11.53 -1.86 -1.98
N GLU A 78 -11.54 -3.16 -1.66
CA GLU A 78 -10.33 -4.00 -1.77
C GLU A 78 -9.88 -4.16 -3.22
N ALA A 79 -10.84 -4.40 -4.13
CA ALA A 79 -10.57 -4.46 -5.56
C ALA A 79 -9.95 -3.15 -6.04
N GLN A 80 -10.55 -2.01 -5.70
CA GLN A 80 -10.04 -0.69 -6.06
C GLN A 80 -8.64 -0.41 -5.51
N ALA A 81 -8.31 -0.91 -4.31
CA ALA A 81 -6.98 -0.81 -3.73
C ALA A 81 -5.97 -1.70 -4.47
N SER A 82 -6.38 -2.91 -4.86
CA SER A 82 -5.55 -3.86 -5.62
C SER A 82 -5.26 -3.36 -7.04
N ASP A 83 -6.25 -2.74 -7.69
CA ASP A 83 -6.15 -2.13 -9.02
C ASP A 83 -5.09 -1.01 -9.10
N ARG A 84 -4.59 -0.52 -7.96
CA ARG A 84 -3.50 0.47 -7.92
C ARG A 84 -2.15 -0.12 -8.30
N ALA A 85 -1.93 -1.39 -7.97
CA ALA A 85 -0.77 -2.17 -8.42
C ALA A 85 -1.03 -2.80 -9.79
N HIS A 86 -2.26 -3.28 -10.02
CA HIS A 86 -2.70 -3.84 -11.29
C HIS A 86 -3.13 -2.74 -12.29
N ARG A 87 -2.17 -1.93 -12.75
CA ARG A 87 -2.40 -0.78 -13.64
C ARG A 87 -1.67 -0.93 -14.99
N MET A 88 -2.17 -0.24 -16.01
CA MET A 88 -1.51 -0.18 -17.33
C MET A 88 -0.04 0.26 -17.20
N GLY A 89 0.87 -0.49 -17.80
CA GLY A 89 2.32 -0.27 -17.72
C GLY A 89 3.05 -1.24 -16.79
N GLN A 90 2.32 -2.01 -15.98
CA GLN A 90 2.90 -3.12 -15.21
C GLN A 90 3.34 -4.26 -16.15
N GLN A 91 4.60 -4.69 -16.01
CA GLN A 91 5.21 -5.74 -16.85
C GLN A 91 5.27 -7.10 -16.13
N ARG A 92 5.06 -7.09 -14.80
CA ARG A 92 5.16 -8.26 -13.93
C ARG A 92 3.78 -8.68 -13.44
N PRO A 93 3.52 -9.99 -13.27
CA PRO A 93 2.25 -10.45 -12.72
C PRO A 93 2.08 -9.92 -11.29
N VAL A 94 0.92 -9.32 -11.01
CA VAL A 94 0.57 -8.84 -9.67
C VAL A 94 -0.16 -9.94 -8.91
N THR A 95 0.39 -10.38 -7.78
CA THR A 95 -0.21 -11.41 -6.92
C THR A 95 -0.91 -10.75 -5.74
N ILE A 96 -2.18 -11.10 -5.53
CA ILE A 96 -2.98 -10.57 -4.42
C ILE A 96 -3.22 -11.67 -3.40
N TYR A 97 -2.79 -11.44 -2.16
CA TYR A 97 -3.08 -12.28 -1.02
C TYR A 97 -4.15 -11.62 -0.14
N ARG A 98 -5.15 -12.41 0.28
CA ARG A 98 -6.13 -12.01 1.30
C ARG A 98 -5.97 -12.95 2.48
N LEU A 99 -5.71 -12.38 3.66
CA LEU A 99 -5.69 -13.13 4.91
C LEU A 99 -7.13 -13.12 5.45
N ILE A 100 -7.75 -14.30 5.51
CA ILE A 100 -9.13 -14.52 5.99
C ILE A 100 -9.07 -15.19 7.36
#